data_AF-A0A8J8JNQ2-F1
#
_entry.id   AF-A0A8J8JNQ2-F1
#
_cell.length_a   1.000
_cell.length_b   1.000
_cell.length_c   1.000
_cell.angle_alpha   90.00
_cell.angle_beta   90.00
_cell.angle_gamma   90.00
#
_symmetry.space_group_name_H-M   'P 1'
#
loop_
_entity.id
_entity.type
_entity.pdbx_description
1 polymer ?
#
loop_
_entity_poly.entity_id
_entity_poly.type
_entity_poly.pdbx_seq_one_letter_code
_entity_poly.pdbx_strand_id
1 'polypeptide(L)'
;MNERKNAMLTTEDRRWLTGEKSYEGEHAKQQRYQRRRDIRQRVYNAILDFGILFEHLEEAEREKLFEHLSGSGVEYEDDEFASGLRDGLAFVLYNTGITEAMVRDDSERSAVVAEQFLEDAIYAAGKRDEFLVEDVDLTIEASPAPIAALLEDLKVGNDLSPAGLRLLMESDKIDTAEVQDCIKGIVFDDE
;
A
#
# COMPACT_ATOMS: atom_id res chain seq x y z
N MET A 1 2.64 -18.11 -2.96
CA MET A 1 2.81 -16.87 -2.18
C MET A 1 3.32 -17.02 -0.74
N ASN A 2 3.26 -18.19 -0.08
CA ASN A 2 3.51 -18.30 1.38
C ASN A 2 4.93 -18.77 1.81
N GLU A 3 5.85 -19.04 0.89
CA GLU A 3 7.15 -19.69 1.19
C GLU A 3 8.34 -18.73 1.39
N ARG A 4 8.10 -17.49 1.84
CA ARG A 4 9.21 -16.60 2.22
C ARG A 4 9.77 -17.00 3.59
N LYS A 5 10.80 -17.85 3.61
CA LYS A 5 11.35 -18.46 4.84
C LYS A 5 12.06 -17.46 5.76
N ASN A 6 12.74 -16.47 5.21
CA ASN A 6 13.54 -15.47 5.95
C ASN A 6 12.97 -14.05 5.82
N ALA A 7 11.65 -13.90 5.86
CA ALA A 7 10.98 -12.60 5.76
C ALA A 7 10.58 -12.06 7.14
N MET A 8 10.26 -10.76 7.19
CA MET A 8 9.71 -10.07 8.37
C MET A 8 8.54 -10.83 9.00
N LEU A 9 7.65 -11.40 8.18
CA LEU A 9 6.56 -12.26 8.63
C LEU A 9 6.95 -13.73 8.44
N THR A 10 6.72 -14.54 9.46
CA THR A 10 6.81 -16.00 9.34
C THR A 10 5.62 -16.54 8.54
N THR A 11 5.73 -17.77 8.02
CA THR A 11 4.61 -18.45 7.35
C THR A 11 3.37 -18.50 8.24
N GLU A 12 3.55 -18.72 9.54
CA GLU A 12 2.44 -18.79 10.49
C GLU A 12 1.81 -17.42 10.77
N ASP A 13 2.58 -16.33 10.69
CA ASP A 13 2.01 -14.98 10.79
C ASP A 13 1.15 -14.66 9.59
N ARG A 14 1.64 -14.99 8.37
CA ARG A 14 0.87 -14.80 7.14
C ARG A 14 -0.44 -15.55 7.19
N ARG A 15 -0.40 -16.86 7.48
CA ARG A 15 -1.62 -17.69 7.61
C ARG A 15 -2.59 -17.17 8.65
N TRP A 16 -2.08 -16.63 9.77
CA TRP A 16 -2.94 -16.08 10.81
C TRP A 16 -3.57 -14.74 10.39
N LEU A 17 -2.82 -13.87 9.71
CA LEU A 17 -3.33 -12.58 9.19
C LEU A 17 -4.31 -12.75 8.02
N THR A 18 -4.10 -13.76 7.15
CA THR A 18 -4.97 -14.06 6.00
C THR A 18 -6.20 -14.89 6.38
N GLY A 19 -6.33 -15.29 7.65
CA GLY A 19 -7.45 -16.12 8.11
C GLY A 19 -7.34 -17.61 7.80
N GLU A 20 -6.28 -18.05 7.09
CA GLU A 20 -5.99 -19.47 6.85
C GLU A 20 -5.71 -20.27 8.14
N LYS A 21 -5.38 -19.57 9.23
CA LYS A 21 -5.18 -20.14 10.56
C LYS A 21 -5.90 -19.33 11.62
N SER A 22 -6.72 -20.01 12.42
CA SER A 22 -7.33 -19.46 13.64
C SER A 22 -6.79 -20.17 14.88
N TYR A 23 -6.82 -19.48 16.02
CA TYR A 23 -6.56 -20.07 17.32
C TYR A 23 -7.87 -20.26 18.05
N GLU A 24 -8.13 -21.51 18.46
CA GLU A 24 -9.34 -21.94 19.14
C GLU A 24 -9.01 -22.70 20.43
N GLY A 25 -10.00 -22.84 21.32
CA GLY A 25 -9.85 -23.51 22.61
C GLY A 25 -9.42 -22.60 23.77
N GLU A 26 -9.13 -23.23 24.91
CA GLU A 26 -8.96 -22.60 26.21
C GLU A 26 -7.86 -21.52 26.25
N HIS A 27 -6.79 -21.71 25.48
CA HIS A 27 -5.65 -20.79 25.42
C HIS A 27 -5.65 -19.87 24.20
N ALA A 28 -6.72 -19.86 23.39
CA ALA A 28 -6.79 -19.10 22.14
C ALA A 28 -6.54 -17.60 22.33
N LYS A 29 -7.08 -17.01 23.40
CA LYS A 29 -6.91 -15.58 23.70
C LYS A 29 -5.44 -15.22 23.93
N GLN A 30 -4.73 -16.03 24.71
CA GLN A 30 -3.31 -15.80 25.00
C GLN A 30 -2.46 -16.00 23.74
N GLN A 31 -2.74 -17.05 22.94
CA GLN A 31 -2.03 -17.30 21.69
C GLN A 31 -2.21 -16.16 20.68
N ARG A 32 -3.44 -15.63 20.52
CA ARG A 32 -3.70 -14.46 19.67
C ARG A 32 -2.95 -13.22 20.15
N TYR A 33 -2.94 -12.96 21.46
CA TYR A 33 -2.21 -11.82 22.02
C TYR A 33 -0.70 -11.94 21.77
N GLN A 34 -0.13 -13.12 22.05
CA GLN A 34 1.27 -13.43 21.84
C GLN A 34 1.65 -13.23 20.36
N ARG A 35 0.85 -13.76 19.44
CA ARG A 35 1.04 -13.59 17.98
C ARG A 35 1.05 -12.12 17.56
N ARG A 36 0.11 -11.31 18.03
CA ARG A 36 0.07 -9.85 17.76
C ARG A 36 1.32 -9.14 18.25
N ARG A 37 1.79 -9.49 19.45
CA ARG A 37 3.01 -8.91 20.03
C ARG A 37 4.23 -9.26 19.19
N ASP A 38 4.37 -10.51 18.79
CA ASP A 38 5.53 -10.98 18.03
C ASP A 38 5.56 -10.40 16.61
N ILE A 39 4.40 -10.28 15.95
CA ILE A 39 4.28 -9.56 14.67
C ILE A 39 4.72 -8.10 14.83
N ARG A 40 4.18 -7.39 15.84
CA ARG A 40 4.54 -5.98 16.08
C ARG A 40 6.05 -5.82 16.30
N GLN A 41 6.65 -6.68 17.11
CA GLN A 41 8.10 -6.61 17.39
C GLN A 41 8.93 -6.87 16.13
N ARG A 42 8.54 -7.83 15.28
CA ARG A 42 9.24 -8.09 14.01
C ARG A 42 9.10 -6.95 13.02
N VAL A 43 7.90 -6.36 12.89
CA VAL A 43 7.68 -5.18 12.04
C VAL A 43 8.55 -4.02 12.51
N TYR A 44 8.55 -3.75 13.82
CA TYR A 44 9.38 -2.70 14.41
C TYR A 44 10.88 -2.92 14.12
N ASN A 45 11.39 -4.14 14.37
CA ASN A 45 12.80 -4.45 14.10
C ASN A 45 13.13 -4.36 12.61
N ALA A 46 12.27 -4.87 11.73
CA ALA A 46 12.48 -4.79 10.28
C ALA A 46 12.53 -3.35 9.77
N ILE A 47 11.73 -2.44 10.36
CA ILE A 47 11.81 -1.01 10.04
C ILE A 47 13.17 -0.44 10.46
N LEU A 48 13.69 -0.82 11.63
CA LEU A 48 15.01 -0.36 12.07
C LEU A 48 16.15 -0.92 11.20
N ASP A 49 16.00 -2.14 10.69
CA ASP A 49 16.99 -2.76 9.81
C ASP A 49 17.17 -1.98 8.50
N PHE A 50 16.17 -1.21 8.03
CA PHE A 50 16.34 -0.34 6.87
C PHE A 50 17.43 0.71 7.07
N GLY A 51 17.67 1.20 8.29
CA GLY A 51 18.79 2.10 8.56
C GLY A 51 20.14 1.41 8.30
N ILE A 52 20.27 0.16 8.74
CA ILE A 52 21.47 -0.66 8.52
C ILE A 52 21.64 -0.94 7.02
N LEU A 53 20.57 -1.35 6.33
CA LEU A 53 20.60 -1.61 4.90
C LEU A 53 20.96 -0.35 4.10
N PHE A 54 20.35 0.78 4.46
CA PHE A 54 20.61 2.06 3.82
C PHE A 54 22.07 2.45 4.00
N GLU A 55 22.62 2.35 5.21
CA GLU A 55 24.00 2.78 5.50
C GLU A 55 25.06 1.82 4.94
N HIS A 56 24.85 0.50 5.11
CA HIS A 56 25.92 -0.50 5.02
C HIS A 56 25.78 -1.55 3.92
N LEU A 57 24.61 -1.72 3.29
CA LEU A 57 24.50 -2.67 2.19
C LEU A 57 25.43 -2.23 1.04
N GLU A 58 26.07 -3.17 0.34
CA GLU A 58 26.93 -2.81 -0.79
C GLU A 58 26.10 -2.29 -1.96
N GLU A 59 26.65 -1.34 -2.72
CA GLU A 59 25.95 -0.74 -3.87
C GLU A 59 25.52 -1.77 -4.90
N ALA A 60 26.42 -2.70 -5.27
CA ALA A 60 26.11 -3.77 -6.23
C ALA A 60 24.95 -4.67 -5.77
N GLU A 61 24.75 -4.87 -4.47
CA GLU A 61 23.63 -5.66 -3.95
C GLU A 61 22.33 -4.84 -3.91
N ARG A 62 22.41 -3.52 -3.68
CA ARG A 62 21.26 -2.62 -3.86
C ARG A 62 20.81 -2.59 -5.31
N GLU A 63 21.74 -2.39 -6.25
CA GLU A 63 21.44 -2.35 -7.68
C GLU A 63 20.74 -3.62 -8.14
N LYS A 64 21.26 -4.80 -7.77
CA LYS A 64 20.61 -6.09 -8.07
C LYS A 64 19.21 -6.22 -7.47
N LEU A 65 19.01 -5.74 -6.24
CA LEU A 65 17.70 -5.77 -5.59
C LEU A 65 16.66 -4.94 -6.38
N PHE A 66 17.09 -3.80 -6.92
CA PHE A 66 16.24 -2.85 -7.63
C PHE A 66 16.31 -2.94 -9.17
N GLU A 67 17.04 -3.93 -9.72
CA GLU A 67 17.23 -4.11 -11.17
C GLU A 67 15.90 -4.20 -11.92
N HIS A 68 14.93 -4.92 -11.33
CA HIS A 68 13.58 -5.13 -11.85
C HIS A 68 12.78 -3.81 -12.00
N LEU A 69 13.12 -2.77 -11.23
CA LEU A 69 12.45 -1.47 -11.31
C LEU A 69 13.03 -0.55 -12.40
N SER A 70 14.23 -0.86 -12.89
CA SER A 70 14.99 0.02 -13.81
C SER A 70 14.76 -0.30 -15.29
N GLY A 71 13.94 -1.32 -15.60
CA GLY A 71 13.55 -1.71 -16.95
C GLY A 71 12.61 -0.68 -17.58
N SER A 72 13.13 0.13 -18.49
CA SER A 72 12.38 1.13 -19.25
C SER A 72 11.30 0.49 -20.13
N GLY A 73 10.04 0.71 -19.76
CA GLY A 73 8.89 0.69 -20.66
C GLY A 73 8.11 -0.62 -20.71
N VAL A 74 6.88 -0.59 -20.17
CA VAL A 74 5.75 -1.49 -20.47
C VAL A 74 6.09 -2.96 -20.19
N GLU A 75 5.91 -3.47 -18.97
CA GLU A 75 4.63 -3.99 -18.45
C GLU A 75 4.67 -3.95 -16.91
N TYR A 76 3.98 -3.00 -16.28
CA TYR A 76 3.87 -2.87 -14.81
C TYR A 76 2.92 -3.89 -14.17
N GLU A 77 2.41 -4.87 -14.93
CA GLU A 77 1.21 -5.59 -14.51
C GLU A 77 1.42 -6.77 -13.56
N ASP A 78 2.65 -7.20 -13.24
CA ASP A 78 2.79 -8.29 -12.24
C ASP A 78 4.17 -8.44 -11.56
N ASP A 79 4.87 -7.35 -11.23
CA ASP A 79 6.07 -7.46 -10.38
C ASP A 79 5.65 -7.51 -8.88
N GLU A 80 5.74 -8.71 -8.28
CA GLU A 80 5.48 -8.93 -6.84
C GLU A 80 6.36 -8.04 -5.97
N PHE A 81 7.58 -7.72 -6.42
CA PHE A 81 8.50 -6.83 -5.68
C PHE A 81 8.02 -5.38 -5.74
N ALA A 82 7.72 -4.85 -6.93
CA ALA A 82 7.19 -3.50 -7.08
C ALA A 82 5.88 -3.30 -6.32
N SER A 83 4.97 -4.28 -6.39
CA SER A 83 3.71 -4.28 -5.63
C SER A 83 3.97 -4.31 -4.12
N GLY A 84 4.89 -5.15 -3.66
CA GLY A 84 5.28 -5.22 -2.25
C GLY A 84 5.93 -3.94 -1.73
N LEU A 85 6.75 -3.27 -2.55
CA LEU A 85 7.35 -1.97 -2.22
C LEU A 85 6.28 -0.89 -2.11
N ARG A 86 5.36 -0.82 -3.08
CA ARG A 86 4.19 0.08 -3.05
C ARG A 86 3.36 -0.13 -1.79
N ASP A 87 3.00 -1.37 -1.48
CA ASP A 87 2.15 -1.71 -0.34
C ASP A 87 2.86 -1.42 1.00
N GLY A 88 4.17 -1.64 1.07
CA GLY A 88 5.00 -1.29 2.23
C GLY A 88 5.03 0.22 2.47
N LEU A 89 5.23 1.01 1.42
CA LEU A 89 5.21 2.47 1.51
C LEU A 89 3.81 2.99 1.89
N ALA A 90 2.76 2.47 1.25
CA ALA A 90 1.38 2.80 1.58
C ALA A 90 1.04 2.49 3.05
N PHE A 91 1.50 1.35 3.57
CA PHE A 91 1.35 0.99 4.98
C PHE A 91 2.00 2.03 5.90
N VAL A 92 3.23 2.47 5.61
CA VAL A 92 3.92 3.49 6.42
C VAL A 92 3.19 4.83 6.36
N LEU A 93 2.84 5.31 5.15
CA LEU A 93 2.18 6.60 4.96
C LEU A 93 0.80 6.65 5.61
N TYR A 94 0.02 5.58 5.47
CA TYR A 94 -1.29 5.45 6.13
C TYR A 94 -1.16 5.55 7.66
N ASN A 95 -0.20 4.85 8.26
CA ASN A 95 -0.01 4.86 9.71
C ASN A 95 0.72 6.12 10.24
N THR A 96 1.22 6.98 9.36
CA THR A 96 1.83 8.28 9.70
C THR A 96 0.90 9.47 9.39
N GLY A 97 -0.33 9.19 8.98
CA GLY A 97 -1.41 10.18 8.90
C GLY A 97 -1.58 10.86 7.54
N ILE A 98 -1.05 10.29 6.45
CA ILE A 98 -1.17 10.91 5.12
C ILE A 98 -2.62 11.15 4.70
N THR A 99 -3.55 10.30 5.15
CA THR A 99 -4.98 10.42 4.86
C THR A 99 -5.62 11.64 5.51
N GLU A 100 -5.13 12.03 6.69
CA GLU A 100 -5.56 13.22 7.39
C GLU A 100 -5.05 14.47 6.69
N ALA A 101 -3.84 14.43 6.10
CA ALA A 101 -3.33 15.50 5.24
C ALA A 101 -4.22 15.68 3.99
N MET A 102 -4.64 14.58 3.36
CA MET A 102 -5.51 14.56 2.17
C MET A 102 -6.91 15.15 2.37
N VAL A 103 -7.43 15.19 3.61
CA VAL A 103 -8.80 15.64 3.90
C VAL A 103 -8.83 17.05 4.52
N ARG A 104 -7.67 17.57 4.96
CA ARG A 104 -7.57 18.89 5.59
C ARG A 104 -7.69 20.01 4.56
N ASP A 105 -8.36 21.09 4.97
CA ASP A 105 -8.43 22.32 4.20
C ASP A 105 -7.11 23.09 4.35
N ASP A 106 -6.62 23.69 3.26
CA ASP A 106 -5.25 24.22 3.06
C ASP A 106 -4.85 25.37 4.02
N SER A 107 -5.76 25.77 4.92
CA SER A 107 -5.62 26.92 5.83
C SER A 107 -4.88 26.63 7.14
N GLU A 108 -4.65 25.35 7.49
CA GLU A 108 -3.89 24.96 8.69
C GLU A 108 -2.83 23.88 8.35
N ARG A 109 -1.83 24.26 7.54
CA ARG A 109 -0.65 23.41 7.26
C ARG A 109 0.24 23.25 8.50
N SER A 110 -0.22 22.50 9.49
CA SER A 110 0.70 21.83 10.41
C SER A 110 1.19 20.57 9.72
N ALA A 111 2.48 20.50 9.39
CA ALA A 111 3.11 19.36 8.73
C ALA A 111 2.67 18.06 9.42
N VAL A 112 2.09 17.15 8.63
CA VAL A 112 1.69 15.84 9.13
C VAL A 112 2.92 14.94 9.21
N VAL A 113 2.96 13.99 10.14
CA VAL A 113 4.13 13.11 10.36
C VAL A 113 4.57 12.43 9.06
N ALA A 114 3.63 12.08 8.18
CA ALA A 114 3.93 11.49 6.87
C ALA A 114 4.71 12.44 5.93
N GLU A 115 4.37 13.73 5.88
CA GLU A 115 5.06 14.72 5.03
C GLU A 115 6.49 14.93 5.52
N GLN A 116 6.65 15.19 6.83
CA GLN A 116 7.98 15.32 7.44
C GLN A 116 8.83 14.07 7.20
N PHE A 117 8.23 12.88 7.31
CA PHE A 117 8.95 11.63 7.08
C PHE A 117 9.42 11.47 5.63
N LEU A 118 8.60 11.87 4.65
CA LEU A 118 8.99 11.85 3.24
C LEU A 118 10.10 12.86 2.94
N GLU A 119 9.98 14.08 3.45
CA GLU A 119 11.03 15.09 3.35
C GLU A 119 12.35 14.56 3.93
N ASP A 120 12.34 14.08 5.18
CA ASP A 120 13.53 13.54 5.85
C ASP A 120 14.16 12.38 5.07
N ALA A 121 13.33 11.50 4.49
CA ALA A 121 13.81 10.39 3.66
C ALA A 121 14.49 10.87 2.37
N ILE A 122 13.96 11.90 1.71
CA ILE A 122 14.56 12.51 0.51
C ILE A 122 15.88 13.20 0.86
N TYR A 123 15.93 13.97 1.95
CA TYR A 123 17.17 14.57 2.44
C TYR A 123 18.22 13.51 2.78
N ALA A 124 17.83 12.41 3.43
CA ALA A 124 18.74 11.31 3.75
C ALA A 124 19.30 10.64 2.48
N ALA A 125 18.47 10.40 1.47
CA ALA A 125 18.87 9.88 0.17
C ALA A 125 19.88 10.81 -0.53
N GLY A 126 19.54 12.10 -0.66
CA GLY A 126 20.42 13.10 -1.27
C GLY A 126 21.77 13.20 -0.56
N LYS A 127 21.76 13.25 0.78
CA LYS A 127 22.98 13.28 1.59
C LYS A 127 23.90 12.09 1.33
N ARG A 128 23.35 10.89 1.11
CA ARG A 128 24.14 9.67 0.86
C ARG A 128 24.95 9.78 -0.42
N ASP A 129 24.37 10.38 -1.45
CA ASP A 129 25.00 10.56 -2.76
C ASP A 129 25.62 11.95 -2.93
N GLU A 130 25.86 12.65 -1.81
CA GLU A 130 26.49 13.98 -1.74
C GLU A 130 25.71 15.09 -2.50
N PHE A 131 24.41 14.92 -2.68
CA PHE A 131 23.52 15.96 -3.21
C PHE A 131 23.00 16.88 -2.12
N LEU A 132 23.04 18.19 -2.40
CA LEU A 132 22.34 19.20 -1.63
C LEU A 132 20.88 19.27 -2.11
N VAL A 133 19.97 18.72 -1.32
CA VAL A 133 18.52 18.96 -1.50
C VAL A 133 18.23 20.34 -0.91
N GLU A 134 17.78 21.27 -1.75
CA GLU A 134 17.47 22.65 -1.32
C GLU A 134 16.02 22.80 -0.86
N ASP A 135 15.11 22.08 -1.50
CA ASP A 135 13.67 22.16 -1.26
C ASP A 135 12.99 20.83 -1.67
N VAL A 136 11.93 20.48 -0.95
CA VAL A 136 11.07 19.32 -1.25
C VAL A 136 9.63 19.81 -1.19
N ASP A 137 8.99 19.92 -2.34
CA ASP A 137 7.56 20.25 -2.44
C ASP A 137 6.74 18.97 -2.64
N LEU A 138 5.84 18.69 -1.71
CA LEU A 138 4.86 17.61 -1.82
C LEU A 138 3.45 18.21 -1.85
N THR A 139 2.89 18.27 -3.06
CA THR A 139 1.50 18.71 -3.25
C THR A 139 0.59 17.50 -3.41
N ILE A 140 -0.37 17.35 -2.50
CA ILE A 140 -1.37 16.27 -2.53
C ILE A 140 -2.76 16.88 -2.71
N GLU A 141 -3.33 16.72 -3.90
CA GLU A 141 -4.72 17.08 -4.18
C GLU A 141 -5.58 15.83 -4.07
N ALA A 142 -6.40 15.77 -3.01
CA ALA A 142 -7.30 14.66 -2.76
C ALA A 142 -8.70 15.17 -2.45
N SER A 143 -9.70 14.44 -2.95
CA SER A 143 -11.10 14.64 -2.62
C SER A 143 -11.65 13.35 -2.01
N PRO A 144 -12.52 13.40 -0.99
CA PRO A 144 -13.19 12.22 -0.50
C PRO A 144 -13.80 11.42 -1.65
N ALA A 145 -13.40 10.16 -1.79
CA ALA A 145 -13.94 9.22 -2.75
C ALA A 145 -15.47 9.16 -2.56
N PRO A 146 -16.28 9.68 -3.50
CA PRO A 146 -17.70 9.85 -3.25
C PRO A 146 -18.43 8.55 -3.55
N ILE A 147 -17.95 7.40 -3.05
CA ILE A 147 -18.51 6.07 -3.32
C ILE A 147 -20.02 6.05 -3.08
N ALA A 148 -20.48 6.66 -1.98
CA ALA A 148 -21.91 6.77 -1.70
C ALA A 148 -22.68 7.61 -2.73
N ALA A 149 -22.08 8.70 -3.24
CA ALA A 149 -22.70 9.52 -4.28
C ALA A 149 -22.63 8.83 -5.64
N LEU A 150 -21.53 8.15 -5.98
CA LEU A 150 -21.39 7.35 -7.20
C LEU A 150 -22.40 6.19 -7.23
N LEU A 151 -22.65 5.54 -6.09
CA LEU A 151 -23.71 4.53 -5.96
C LEU A 151 -25.10 5.14 -6.13
N GLU A 152 -25.36 6.33 -5.60
CA GLU A 152 -26.64 7.01 -5.78
C GLU A 152 -26.82 7.48 -7.23
N ASP A 153 -25.78 8.01 -7.87
CA ASP A 153 -25.76 8.37 -9.28
C ASP A 153 -26.05 7.15 -10.16
N LEU A 154 -25.40 6.02 -9.89
CA LEU A 154 -25.65 4.76 -10.59
C LEU A 154 -27.11 4.29 -10.42
N LYS A 155 -27.65 4.42 -9.21
CA LYS A 155 -29.03 4.04 -8.88
C LYS A 155 -30.08 4.94 -9.56
N VAL A 156 -29.77 6.21 -9.74
CA VAL A 156 -30.61 7.18 -10.45
C VAL A 156 -30.44 7.07 -11.98
N GLY A 157 -29.43 6.33 -12.44
CA GLY A 157 -29.15 6.09 -13.86
C GLY A 157 -28.29 7.16 -14.50
N ASN A 158 -27.53 7.93 -13.70
CA ASN A 158 -26.55 8.89 -14.20
C ASN A 158 -25.30 8.17 -14.69
N ASP A 159 -24.66 8.73 -15.73
CA ASP A 159 -23.39 8.22 -16.23
C ASP A 159 -22.26 8.48 -15.22
N LEU A 160 -21.45 7.45 -14.98
CA LEU A 160 -20.25 7.56 -14.16
C LEU A 160 -19.00 7.73 -15.04
N SER A 161 -18.03 8.50 -14.54
CA SER A 161 -16.72 8.60 -15.20
C SER A 161 -15.94 7.28 -15.10
N PRO A 162 -14.96 7.01 -16.00
CA PRO A 162 -14.11 5.83 -15.90
C PRO A 162 -13.37 5.72 -14.56
N ALA A 163 -12.92 6.85 -14.00
CA ALA A 163 -12.31 6.88 -12.67
C ALA A 163 -13.32 6.53 -11.55
N GLY A 164 -14.56 7.00 -11.67
CA GLY A 164 -15.64 6.65 -10.74
C GLY A 164 -16.01 5.18 -10.80
N LEU A 165 -16.08 4.59 -11.99
CA LEU A 165 -16.32 3.15 -12.17
C LEU A 165 -15.18 2.31 -11.61
N ARG A 166 -13.93 2.68 -11.89
CA ARG A 166 -12.75 2.01 -11.33
C ARG A 166 -12.77 2.04 -9.81
N LEU A 167 -13.04 3.19 -9.21
CA LEU A 167 -13.12 3.36 -7.77
C LEU A 167 -14.23 2.48 -7.14
N LEU A 168 -15.36 2.33 -7.83
CA LEU A 168 -16.43 1.43 -7.38
C LEU A 168 -16.04 -0.05 -7.51
N MET A 169 -15.35 -0.44 -8.58
CA MET A 169 -14.84 -1.82 -8.78
C MET A 169 -13.74 -2.19 -7.78
N GLU A 170 -12.92 -1.23 -7.37
CA GLU A 170 -11.89 -1.39 -6.33
C GLU A 170 -12.48 -1.32 -4.91
N SER A 171 -13.79 -1.06 -4.78
CA SER A 171 -14.48 -1.06 -3.49
C SER A 171 -15.14 -2.41 -3.19
N ASP A 172 -15.23 -2.78 -1.91
CA ASP A 172 -15.95 -3.99 -1.46
C ASP A 172 -17.49 -3.87 -1.61
N LYS A 173 -18.00 -2.89 -2.36
CA LYS A 173 -19.43 -2.62 -2.56
C LYS A 173 -19.98 -3.20 -3.85
N ILE A 174 -19.13 -3.61 -4.78
CA ILE A 174 -19.53 -4.19 -6.05
C ILE A 174 -19.04 -5.63 -6.11
N ASP A 175 -19.93 -6.55 -6.49
CA ASP A 175 -19.53 -7.90 -6.88
C ASP A 175 -18.95 -7.85 -8.30
N THR A 176 -17.63 -7.95 -8.40
CA THR A 176 -16.92 -7.92 -9.68
C THR A 176 -17.30 -9.09 -10.59
N ALA A 177 -17.77 -10.22 -10.06
CA ALA A 177 -18.21 -11.35 -10.87
C ALA A 177 -19.55 -11.04 -11.57
N GLU A 178 -20.51 -10.44 -10.85
CA GLU A 178 -21.78 -9.99 -11.44
C GLU A 178 -21.54 -8.93 -12.54
N VAL A 179 -20.62 -7.99 -12.31
CA VAL A 179 -20.26 -6.99 -13.32
C VAL A 179 -19.68 -7.64 -14.57
N GLN A 180 -18.79 -8.62 -14.42
CA GLN A 180 -18.24 -9.36 -15.57
C GLN A 180 -19.34 -10.09 -16.36
N ASP A 181 -20.32 -10.68 -15.69
CA ASP A 181 -21.43 -11.38 -16.37
C ASP A 181 -22.35 -10.40 -17.12
N CYS A 182 -22.62 -9.21 -16.54
CA CYS A 182 -23.33 -8.15 -17.26
C CYS A 182 -22.56 -7.68 -18.51
N ILE A 183 -21.24 -7.47 -18.39
CA ILE A 183 -20.41 -7.06 -19.53
C ILE A 183 -20.41 -8.15 -20.61
N LYS A 184 -20.31 -9.43 -20.23
CA LYS A 184 -20.39 -10.54 -21.20
C LYS A 184 -21.70 -10.53 -21.97
N GLY A 185 -22.82 -10.35 -21.29
CA GLY A 185 -24.13 -10.25 -21.96
C GLY A 185 -24.19 -9.08 -22.94
N ILE A 186 -23.65 -7.91 -22.58
CA ILE A 186 -23.64 -6.74 -23.47
C ILE A 186 -22.71 -6.93 -24.69
N VAL A 187 -21.56 -7.57 -24.49
CA VAL A 187 -20.51 -7.69 -25.54
C VAL A 187 -20.75 -8.88 -26.46
N PHE A 188 -21.36 -9.95 -25.96
CA PHE A 188 -21.44 -11.24 -26.66
C PHE A 188 -22.87 -11.80 -26.85
N ASP A 189 -23.94 -11.19 -26.33
CA ASP A 189 -25.33 -11.64 -26.62
C ASP A 189 -25.88 -11.14 -27.98
N ASP A 190 -25.09 -10.43 -28.79
CA ASP A 190 -25.45 -10.02 -30.17
C ASP A 190 -24.86 -10.96 -31.26
N GLU A 191 -24.36 -12.15 -30.92
CA GLU A 191 -24.08 -13.27 -31.87
C GLU A 191 -25.18 -14.35 -31.86
#